data_AF-A0A950SMQ0-F1
#
_entry.id   AF-A0A950SMQ0-F1
#
_cell.length_a   1.000
_cell.length_b   1.000
_cell.length_c   1.000
_cell.angle_alpha   90.00
_cell.angle_beta   90.00
_cell.angle_gamma   90.00
#
_symmetry.space_group_name_H-M   'P 1'
#
loop_
_entity.id
_entity.type
_entity.pdbx_description
1 polymer ?
#
loop_
_entity_poly.entity_id
_entity_poly.type
_entity_poly.pdbx_seq_one_letter_code
_entity_poly.pdbx_strand_id
1 'polypeptide(L)' 'MIGDILQPTHLLFVLVVALLVLGPKRLPEVGRSLGRGLRDFRSALSGEEQSHNEVLSQTSAESTKPAAERAERTS' A
#
# COMPACT_ATOMS: atom_id res chain seq x y z
N MET A 1 -0.55 37.90 -0.47
CA MET A 1 0.80 37.68 0.07
C MET A 1 0.92 36.30 0.72
N ILE A 2 0.00 35.85 1.61
CA ILE A 2 0.04 34.46 2.16
C ILE A 2 -0.92 33.50 1.42
N GLY A 3 -1.93 34.01 0.70
CA GLY A 3 -2.92 33.18 0.00
C GLY A 3 -2.38 32.38 -1.19
N ASP A 4 -1.21 32.74 -1.69
CA ASP A 4 -0.62 32.16 -2.90
C ASP A 4 -0.04 30.75 -2.66
N ILE A 5 0.36 30.43 -1.42
CA ILE A 5 0.99 29.16 -1.06
C ILE A 5 0.01 27.99 -0.96
N LEU A 6 -1.28 28.29 -0.76
CA LEU A 6 -2.36 27.31 -0.70
C LEU A 6 -3.00 27.04 -2.06
N GLN A 7 -2.49 27.65 -3.14
CA GLN A 7 -2.97 27.34 -4.47
C GLN A 7 -2.69 25.86 -4.79
N PRO A 8 -3.72 25.08 -5.16
CA PRO A 8 -3.58 23.66 -5.50
C PRO A 8 -2.48 23.39 -6.54
N THR A 9 -2.24 24.37 -7.41
CA THR A 9 -1.21 24.35 -8.45
C THR A 9 0.22 24.26 -7.89
N HIS A 10 0.52 24.98 -6.81
CA HIS A 10 1.85 24.93 -6.17
C HIS A 10 2.07 23.56 -5.51
N LEU A 11 1.05 23.03 -4.83
CA LEU A 11 1.12 21.70 -4.22
C LEU A 11 1.29 20.61 -5.28
N LEU A 12 0.62 20.73 -6.43
CA LEU A 12 0.78 19.83 -7.56
C LEU A 12 2.22 19.89 -8.11
N PHE A 13 2.82 21.08 -8.22
CA PHE A 13 4.20 21.22 -8.68
C PHE A 13 5.20 20.54 -7.72
N VAL A 14 5.05 20.77 -6.41
CA VAL A 14 5.89 20.10 -5.38
C VAL A 14 5.69 18.59 -5.42
N LEU A 15 4.45 18.12 -5.58
CA LEU A 15 4.14 16.70 -5.70
C LEU A 15 4.82 16.08 -6.93
N VAL A 16 4.82 16.76 -8.07
CA VAL A 16 5.51 16.30 -9.29
C VAL A 16 7.02 16.19 -9.07
N VAL A 17 7.65 17.19 -8.42
CA VAL A 17 9.08 17.13 -8.07
C VAL A 17 9.37 16.00 -7.08
N ALA A 18 8.53 15.82 -6.05
CA ALA A 18 8.66 14.72 -5.11
C ALA A 18 8.49 13.35 -5.79
N LEU A 19 7.57 13.23 -6.75
CA LEU A 19 7.36 12.05 -7.58
C LEU A 19 8.55 11.76 -8.50
N LEU A 20 9.28 12.78 -8.97
CA LEU A 20 10.50 12.60 -9.75
C LEU A 20 11.65 12.04 -8.90
N VAL A 21 11.80 12.54 -7.67
CA VAL A 21 12.86 12.09 -6.74
C VAL A 21 12.55 10.71 -6.14
N LEU A 22 11.33 10.52 -5.64
CA LEU A 22 10.90 9.30 -4.97
C LEU A 22 10.40 8.23 -5.95
N GLY A 23 9.81 8.66 -7.07
CA GLY A 23 9.17 7.79 -8.06
C GLY A 23 7.65 7.62 -7.82
N PRO A 24 6.81 7.62 -8.88
CA PRO A 24 5.36 7.45 -8.74
C PRO A 24 4.93 6.09 -8.20
N LYS A 25 5.77 5.05 -8.36
CA LYS A 25 5.53 3.73 -7.78
C LYS A 25 5.84 3.65 -6.28
N ARG A 26 6.72 4.51 -5.77
CA ARG A 26 7.15 4.49 -4.35
C ARG A 26 6.22 5.29 -3.45
N LEU A 27 5.59 6.35 -3.96
CA LEU A 27 4.59 7.13 -3.22
C LEU A 27 3.44 6.28 -2.62
N PRO A 28 2.79 5.36 -3.36
CA PRO A 28 1.75 4.50 -2.79
C PRO A 28 2.28 3.40 -1.86
N GLU A 29 3.56 3.06 -1.93
CA GLU A 29 4.22 2.09 -1.05
C GLU A 29 4.52 2.74 0.31
N VAL A 30 5.11 3.94 0.30
CA VAL A 30 5.38 4.76 1.48
C VAL A 30 4.05 5.15 2.17
N GLY A 31 3.04 5.54 1.39
CA GLY A 31 1.70 5.85 1.92
C GLY A 31 1.01 4.66 2.61
N ARG A 32 1.17 3.43 2.10
CA ARG A 32 0.64 2.22 2.75
C ARG A 32 1.32 1.94 4.09
N SER A 33 2.65 2.09 4.15
CA SER A 33 3.42 1.87 5.37
C SER A 33 3.14 2.93 6.43
N LEU A 34 3.10 4.20 6.03
CA LEU A 34 2.70 5.30 6.92
C LEU A 34 1.25 5.18 7.37
N GLY A 35 0.35 4.77 6.47
CA GLY A 35 -1.07 4.58 6.78
C GLY A 35 -1.30 3.49 7.83
N ARG A 36 -0.57 2.37 7.75
CA ARG A 36 -0.59 1.33 8.80
C ARG A 36 -0.06 1.87 10.12
N GLY A 37 1.11 2.50 10.13
CA GLY A 37 1.67 3.07 11.37
C GLY A 37 0.76 4.15 12.01
N LEU A 38 0.12 4.99 11.19
CA LEU A 38 -0.83 6.00 11.68
C LEU A 38 -2.14 5.37 12.18
N ARG A 39 -2.60 4.28 11.54
CA ARG A 39 -3.75 3.49 12.01
C ARG A 39 -3.46 2.92 13.38
N ASP A 40 -2.32 2.28 13.55
CA ASP A 40 -1.89 1.65 14.80
C ASP A 40 -1.67 2.70 15.89
N PHE A 41 -1.03 3.82 15.55
CA PHE A 41 -0.85 4.96 16.45
C PHE A 41 -2.20 5.52 16.91
N ARG A 42 -3.16 5.68 15.99
CA ARG A 42 -4.50 6.15 16.34
C ARG A 42 -5.23 5.14 17.22
N SER A 43 -5.17 3.85 16.90
CA SER A 43 -5.78 2.78 17.69
C SER A 43 -5.22 2.72 19.11
N ALA A 44 -3.91 2.87 19.28
CA ALA A 44 -3.25 2.95 20.59
C ALA A 44 -3.70 4.17 21.40
N LEU A 45 -3.89 5.33 20.73
CA LEU A 45 -4.41 6.54 21.39
C LEU A 45 -5.90 6.44 21.73
N SER A 46 -6.69 5.74 20.91
CA SER A 46 -8.13 5.58 21.10
C SER A 46 -8.50 4.40 22.02
N GLY A 47 -7.53 3.59 22.45
CA GLY A 47 -7.77 2.41 23.28
C GLY A 47 -8.56 1.30 22.59
N GLU A 48 -8.69 1.37 21.26
CA GLU A 48 -9.34 0.35 20.44
C GLU A 48 -8.29 -0.67 20.00
N GLU A 49 -8.27 -1.85 20.64
CA GLU A 49 -7.49 -3.01 20.19
C GLU A 49 -8.04 -3.48 18.82
N GLN A 50 -7.45 -2.99 17.72
CA GLN A 50 -7.91 -3.33 16.38
C GLN A 50 -7.30 -4.66 15.93
N SER A 51 -8.14 -5.70 15.89
CA SER A 51 -7.80 -7.04 15.38
C SER A 51 -7.35 -6.99 13.91
N HIS A 52 -6.22 -7.67 13.68
CA HIS A 52 -5.40 -7.74 12.47
C HIS A 52 -6.19 -8.18 11.22
N ASN A 53 -6.27 -7.31 10.20
CA ASN A 53 -6.72 -7.71 8.85
C ASN A 53 -5.48 -7.88 7.96
N GLU A 54 -4.87 -9.05 8.08
CA GLU A 54 -3.89 -9.58 7.13
C GLU A 54 -4.61 -10.52 6.17
N VAL A 55 -5.20 -9.96 5.13
CA VAL A 55 -5.46 -10.65 3.86
C VAL A 55 -5.29 -9.58 2.77
N LEU A 56 -4.86 -9.95 1.56
CA LEU A 56 -4.71 -9.09 0.36
C LEU A 56 -3.29 -8.57 0.01
N SER A 57 -2.22 -9.25 0.42
CA SER A 57 -0.93 -9.14 -0.31
C SER A 57 -0.12 -10.43 -0.35
N GLN A 58 -0.79 -11.57 -0.55
CA GLN A 58 -0.17 -12.79 -1.04
C GLN A 58 -1.09 -13.43 -2.08
N THR A 59 -1.19 -12.85 -3.27
CA THR A 59 -1.61 -13.58 -4.50
C THR A 59 -1.24 -12.77 -5.75
N SER A 60 0.05 -12.54 -5.95
CA SER A 60 0.60 -12.16 -7.25
C SER A 60 2.09 -12.48 -7.26
N ALA A 61 2.40 -13.79 -7.26
CA ALA A 61 3.59 -14.40 -7.85
C ALA A 61 3.79 -15.82 -7.29
N GLU A 62 2.89 -16.75 -7.58
CA GLU A 62 3.29 -18.16 -7.62
C GLU A 62 2.66 -18.82 -8.85
N SER A 63 3.44 -18.73 -9.93
CA SER A 63 3.29 -19.54 -11.12
C SER A 63 3.75 -20.96 -10.81
N THR A 64 2.83 -21.84 -10.41
CA THR A 64 2.99 -23.28 -10.62
C THR A 64 1.63 -23.88 -10.97
N LYS A 65 1.29 -23.88 -12.27
CA LYS A 65 0.41 -24.92 -12.81
C LYS A 65 1.28 -26.14 -13.07
N PRO A 66 1.09 -27.23 -12.32
CA PRO A 66 1.17 -28.56 -12.90
C PRO A 66 -0.07 -29.34 -12.46
N ALA A 67 -1.23 -28.90 -12.92
CA ALA A 67 -2.44 -29.74 -12.91
C ALA A 67 -2.46 -30.56 -14.22
N ALA A 68 -1.42 -31.38 -14.40
CA ALA A 68 -1.28 -32.26 -15.56
C ALA A 68 -0.28 -33.39 -15.26
N GLU A 69 -0.42 -34.10 -14.14
CA GLU A 69 0.27 -35.39 -13.98
C GLU A 69 -0.40 -36.25 -12.89
N ARG A 70 -0.52 -37.55 -13.16
CA ARG A 70 -0.78 -38.65 -12.21
C ARG A 70 -2.22 -38.78 -11.68
N ALA A 71 -3.11 -39.53 -12.33
CA ALA A 71 -3.04 -40.97 -12.55
C ALA A 71 -2.81 -41.76 -11.26
N GLU A 72 -3.80 -41.80 -10.36
CA GLU A 72 -3.84 -42.80 -9.28
C GLU A 72 -5.27 -43.32 -9.03
N ARG A 73 -5.40 -44.63 -9.28
CA ARG A 73 -6.03 -45.58 -8.33
C ARG A 73 -7.55 -45.51 -8.19
N THR A 74 -8.24 -45.82 -9.29
CA THR A 74 -9.48 -46.60 -9.22
C THR A 74 -9.28 -47.89 -10.01
N SER A 75 -8.64 -48.87 -9.37
CA SER A 75 -8.76 -50.29 -9.67
C SER A 75 -8.48 -51.09 -8.41
#